data_AF-A0A534RSE4-F1
#
_entry.id   AF-A0A534RSE4-F1
#
_cell.length_a   1.000
_cell.length_b   1.000
_cell.length_c   1.000
_cell.angle_alpha   90.00
_cell.angle_beta   90.00
_cell.angle_gamma   90.00
#
_symmetry.space_group_name_H-M   'P 1'
#
loop_
_entity.id
_entity.type
_entity.pdbx_description
1 polymer ?
#
loop_
_entity_poly.entity_id
_entity_poly.type
_entity_poly.pdbx_seq_one_letter_code
_entity_poly.pdbx_strand_id
1 'polypeptide(L)'
;MPAALAAALGRSRVPDPRAELEGIVRELYDAVARNRRGIKLLDRSARDHPELAALWFEGARGGLMALLGQYLEARSRRKLLRPLPHPAVAARLLIETVVFWAVHRHWDPHPQPVDDCVAKETVVRFIVSALAKE
;
A
#
# COMPACT_ATOMS: atom_id res chain seq x y z
N MET A 1 10.82 -3.74 0.96
CA MET A 1 9.69 -4.40 0.27
C MET A 1 8.98 -5.28 1.29
N PRO A 2 7.63 -5.22 1.44
CA PRO A 2 6.92 -6.03 2.43
C PRO A 2 7.13 -7.53 2.20
N ALA A 3 7.47 -8.29 3.24
CA ALA A 3 7.75 -9.71 3.17
C ALA A 3 6.54 -10.53 2.70
N ALA A 4 5.33 -10.15 3.12
CA ALA A 4 4.09 -10.77 2.68
C ALA A 4 3.86 -10.59 1.17
N LEU A 5 4.19 -9.42 0.61
CA LEU A 5 4.07 -9.17 -0.83
C LEU A 5 5.08 -10.02 -1.62
N ALA A 6 6.32 -10.10 -1.13
CA ALA A 6 7.35 -10.96 -1.72
C ALA A 6 6.89 -12.43 -1.75
N ALA A 7 6.41 -12.92 -0.60
CA ALA A 7 5.95 -14.29 -0.43
C ALA A 7 4.74 -14.57 -1.33
N ALA A 8 3.80 -13.65 -1.43
CA ALA A 8 2.63 -13.79 -2.31
C ALA A 8 3.05 -13.90 -3.78
N LEU A 9 3.94 -13.03 -4.26
CA LEU A 9 4.42 -13.09 -5.64
C LEU A 9 5.14 -14.42 -5.98
N GLY A 10 5.82 -15.03 -5.00
CA GLY A 10 6.47 -16.34 -5.15
C GLY A 10 5.53 -17.56 -5.06
N ARG A 11 4.26 -17.39 -4.68
CA ARG A 11 3.33 -18.51 -4.46
C ARG A 11 2.42 -18.77 -5.65
N SER A 12 2.40 -20.03 -6.09
CA SER A 12 1.45 -20.51 -7.10
C SER A 12 0.08 -20.83 -6.51
N ARG A 13 -0.02 -21.43 -5.30
CA ARG A 13 -1.30 -21.77 -4.65
C ARG A 13 -1.65 -20.74 -3.58
N VAL A 14 -2.89 -20.24 -3.64
CA VAL A 14 -3.42 -19.25 -2.68
C VAL A 14 -4.71 -19.83 -2.09
N PRO A 15 -4.66 -20.44 -0.89
CA PRO A 15 -5.83 -21.06 -0.28
C PRO A 15 -6.85 -20.01 0.18
N ASP A 16 -6.38 -18.86 0.66
CA ASP A 16 -7.21 -17.74 1.09
C ASP A 16 -6.67 -16.42 0.52
N PRO A 17 -7.20 -15.98 -0.64
CA PRO A 17 -6.79 -14.71 -1.26
C PRO A 17 -7.14 -13.48 -0.41
N ARG A 18 -8.17 -13.57 0.44
CA ARG A 18 -8.60 -12.48 1.30
C ARG A 18 -7.59 -12.27 2.42
N ALA A 19 -7.22 -13.34 3.11
CA ALA A 19 -6.20 -13.30 4.16
C ALA A 19 -4.81 -12.93 3.60
N GLU A 20 -4.46 -13.41 2.39
CA GLU A 20 -3.22 -13.01 1.70
C GLU A 20 -3.18 -11.49 1.48
N LEU A 21 -4.25 -10.92 0.91
CA LEU A 21 -4.35 -9.47 0.70
C LEU A 21 -4.33 -8.71 2.02
N GLU A 22 -5.08 -9.16 3.03
CA GLU A 22 -5.13 -8.52 4.34
C GLU A 22 -3.74 -8.44 4.99
N GLY A 23 -2.99 -9.54 4.97
CA GLY A 23 -1.63 -9.59 5.50
C GLY A 23 -0.70 -8.60 4.81
N ILE A 24 -0.79 -8.49 3.47
CA ILE A 24 0.00 -7.52 2.69
C ILE A 24 -0.34 -6.08 3.10
N VAL A 25 -1.64 -5.73 3.19
CA VAL A 25 -2.05 -4.35 3.51
C VAL A 25 -1.67 -4.00 4.95
N ARG A 26 -1.84 -4.92 5.91
CA ARG A 26 -1.45 -4.70 7.31
C ARG A 26 0.05 -4.46 7.45
N GLU A 27 0.88 -5.32 6.83
CA GLU A 27 2.34 -5.16 6.90
C GLU A 27 2.79 -3.86 6.23
N LEU A 28 2.20 -3.52 5.08
CA LEU A 28 2.48 -2.28 4.39
C LEU A 28 2.15 -1.07 5.27
N TYR A 29 0.97 -1.04 5.88
CA TYR A 29 0.55 0.02 6.79
C TYR A 29 1.53 0.17 7.95
N ASP A 30 1.90 -0.92 8.61
CA ASP A 30 2.83 -0.89 9.73
C ASP A 30 4.21 -0.38 9.32
N ALA A 31 4.68 -0.79 8.14
CA ALA A 31 5.97 -0.35 7.61
C ALA A 31 5.99 1.16 7.37
N VAL A 32 4.95 1.72 6.74
CA VAL A 32 4.91 3.17 6.49
C VAL A 32 4.61 3.98 7.75
N ALA A 33 3.76 3.49 8.65
CA ALA A 33 3.45 4.15 9.92
C ALA A 33 4.69 4.26 10.82
N ARG A 34 5.48 3.18 10.91
CA ARG A 34 6.75 3.15 11.67
C ARG A 34 7.76 4.18 11.15
N ASN A 35 7.76 4.44 9.85
CA ASN A 35 8.71 5.33 9.18
C ASN A 35 8.10 6.70 8.83
N ARG A 36 6.91 7.05 9.36
CA ARG A 36 6.12 8.21 8.92
C ARG A 36 6.87 9.54 8.89
N ARG A 37 7.74 9.79 9.88
CA ARG A 37 8.54 11.02 9.95
C ARG A 37 9.59 11.08 8.83
N GLY A 38 10.31 9.99 8.60
CA GLY A 38 11.31 9.91 7.53
C GLY A 38 10.66 10.03 6.14
N ILE A 39 9.52 9.36 5.94
CA ILE A 39 8.73 9.48 4.71
C ILE A 39 8.29 10.92 4.49
N LYS A 40 7.73 11.57 5.52
CA LYS A 40 7.27 12.97 5.40
C LYS A 40 8.40 13.94 5.11
N LEU A 41 9.57 13.74 5.73
CA LEU A 41 10.77 14.51 5.45
C LEU A 41 11.18 14.37 3.99
N LEU A 42 11.30 13.14 3.50
CA LEU A 42 11.63 12.86 2.10
C LEU A 42 10.63 13.51 1.13
N ASP A 43 9.32 13.39 1.38
CA ASP A 43 8.29 14.00 0.52
C ASP A 43 8.37 15.53 0.47
N ARG A 44 8.81 16.17 1.56
CA ARG A 44 8.98 17.63 1.62
C ARG A 44 10.28 18.07 0.95
N SER A 45 11.38 17.38 1.22
CA SER A 45 12.72 17.74 0.74
C SER A 45 12.98 17.33 -0.71
N ALA A 46 12.31 16.30 -1.23
CA ALA A 46 12.57 15.80 -2.58
C ALA A 46 12.34 16.85 -3.69
N ARG A 47 11.51 17.87 -3.44
CA ARG A 47 11.33 18.97 -4.41
C ARG A 47 12.58 19.84 -4.56
N ASP A 48 13.34 19.99 -3.49
CA ASP A 48 14.49 20.88 -3.40
C ASP A 48 15.83 20.13 -3.59
N HIS A 49 15.79 18.80 -3.56
CA HIS A 49 16.94 17.91 -3.65
C HIS A 49 16.72 16.81 -4.71
N PRO A 50 17.17 17.01 -5.96
CA PRO A 50 16.97 16.09 -7.07
C PRO A 50 17.45 14.65 -6.80
N GLU A 51 18.57 14.50 -6.09
CA GLU A 51 19.11 13.20 -5.68
C GLU A 51 18.18 12.42 -4.75
N LEU A 52 17.48 13.13 -3.85
CA LEU A 52 16.47 12.52 -2.98
C LEU A 52 15.21 12.18 -3.76
N ALA A 53 14.83 13.00 -4.75
CA ALA A 53 13.69 12.72 -5.62
C ALA A 53 13.88 11.42 -6.41
N ALA A 54 15.05 11.24 -7.05
CA ALA A 54 15.36 10.04 -7.81
C ALA A 54 15.34 8.78 -6.92
N LEU A 55 15.99 8.83 -5.76
CA LEU A 55 16.01 7.71 -4.83
C LEU A 55 14.61 7.34 -4.32
N TRP A 56 13.79 8.35 -4.01
CA TRP A 56 12.49 8.16 -3.38
C TRP A 56 11.38 7.78 -4.37
N PHE A 57 11.22 8.55 -5.45
CA PHE A 57 10.10 8.38 -6.38
C PHE A 57 10.35 7.26 -7.40
N GLU A 58 11.53 7.24 -8.02
CA GLU A 58 11.84 6.28 -9.08
C GLU A 58 12.27 4.93 -8.51
N GLY A 59 13.07 4.94 -7.44
CA GLY A 59 13.53 3.73 -6.76
C GLY A 59 12.47 3.10 -5.85
N ALA A 60 12.34 3.63 -4.63
CA ALA A 60 11.59 2.97 -3.57
C ALA A 60 10.07 2.92 -3.83
N ARG A 61 9.45 4.08 -4.12
CA ARG A 61 7.99 4.18 -4.31
C ARG A 61 7.54 3.55 -5.62
N GLY A 62 8.24 3.83 -6.72
CA GLY A 62 7.97 3.25 -8.04
C GLY A 62 8.04 1.72 -8.03
N GLY A 63 9.11 1.16 -7.46
CA GLY A 63 9.29 -0.29 -7.34
C GLY A 63 8.18 -0.98 -6.54
N LEU A 64 7.78 -0.41 -5.40
CA LEU A 64 6.67 -0.95 -4.61
C LEU A 64 5.34 -0.91 -5.36
N MET A 65 5.04 0.20 -6.05
CA MET A 65 3.84 0.32 -6.88
C MET A 65 3.80 -0.72 -8.00
N ALA A 66 4.93 -0.95 -8.67
CA ALA A 66 5.03 -1.96 -9.72
C ALA A 66 4.74 -3.37 -9.18
N LEU A 67 5.33 -3.74 -8.04
CA LEU A 67 5.10 -5.04 -7.41
C LEU A 67 3.65 -5.24 -6.95
N LEU A 68 3.02 -4.19 -6.39
CA LEU A 68 1.59 -4.23 -6.05
C LEU A 68 0.73 -4.41 -7.31
N GLY A 69 1.06 -3.70 -8.39
CA GLY A 69 0.37 -3.85 -9.68
C GLY A 69 0.46 -5.28 -10.22
N GLN A 70 1.66 -5.88 -10.20
CA GLN A 70 1.89 -7.27 -10.61
C GLN A 70 1.09 -8.25 -9.75
N TYR A 71 1.08 -8.05 -8.43
CA TYR A 71 0.30 -8.88 -7.52
C TYR A 71 -1.20 -8.82 -7.86
N LEU A 72 -1.75 -7.61 -7.96
CA LEU A 72 -3.18 -7.41 -8.26
C LEU A 72 -3.57 -7.99 -9.62
N GLU A 73 -2.73 -7.80 -10.65
CA GLU A 73 -2.96 -8.38 -11.97
C GLU A 73 -2.98 -9.91 -11.89
N ALA A 74 -1.94 -10.52 -11.28
CA ALA A 74 -1.80 -11.96 -11.20
C ALA A 74 -3.00 -12.61 -10.49
N ARG A 75 -3.46 -12.01 -9.37
CA ARG A 75 -4.60 -12.54 -8.62
C ARG A 75 -5.94 -12.28 -9.31
N SER A 76 -6.10 -11.13 -9.96
CA SER A 76 -7.32 -10.82 -10.71
C SER A 76 -7.49 -11.72 -11.94
N ARG A 77 -6.42 -11.95 -12.72
CA ARG A 77 -6.42 -12.87 -13.89
C ARG A 77 -6.80 -14.29 -13.53
N ARG A 78 -6.38 -14.74 -12.34
CA ARG A 78 -6.72 -16.05 -11.78
C ARG A 78 -8.10 -16.11 -11.11
N LYS A 79 -8.87 -15.01 -11.16
CA LYS A 79 -10.18 -14.86 -10.52
C LYS A 79 -10.13 -15.07 -9.00
N LEU A 80 -8.99 -14.80 -8.36
CA LEU A 80 -8.82 -14.87 -6.89
C LEU A 80 -9.20 -13.56 -6.21
N LEU A 81 -8.99 -12.42 -6.89
CA LEU A 81 -9.53 -11.12 -6.51
C LEU A 81 -10.68 -10.72 -7.44
N ARG A 82 -11.41 -9.66 -7.09
CA ARG A 82 -12.39 -9.05 -7.98
C ARG A 82 -11.73 -8.62 -9.31
N PRO A 83 -12.48 -8.58 -10.43
CA PRO A 83 -11.94 -8.10 -11.70
C PRO A 83 -11.45 -6.65 -11.57
N LEU A 84 -10.21 -6.39 -11.99
CA LEU A 84 -9.59 -5.07 -11.98
C LEU A 84 -9.24 -4.68 -13.41
N PRO A 85 -10.00 -3.75 -14.05
CA PRO A 85 -9.71 -3.31 -15.41
C PRO A 85 -8.30 -2.72 -15.56
N HIS A 86 -7.81 -2.05 -14.50
CA HIS A 86 -6.50 -1.41 -14.47
C HIS A 86 -5.77 -1.72 -13.14
N PRO A 87 -5.07 -2.87 -13.03
CA PRO A 87 -4.40 -3.27 -11.79
C PRO A 87 -3.38 -2.25 -11.26
N ALA A 88 -2.67 -1.56 -12.15
CA ALA A 88 -1.72 -0.50 -11.76
C ALA A 88 -2.42 0.72 -11.12
N VAL A 89 -3.59 1.10 -11.60
CA VAL A 89 -4.39 2.19 -11.02
C VAL A 89 -4.93 1.78 -9.65
N ALA A 90 -5.40 0.54 -9.52
CA ALA A 90 -5.82 -0.02 -8.24
C ALA A 90 -4.67 -0.08 -7.23
N ALA A 91 -3.47 -0.46 -7.67
CA ALA A 91 -2.27 -0.44 -6.83
C ALA A 91 -1.92 0.97 -6.35
N ARG A 92 -2.04 1.99 -7.22
CA ARG A 92 -1.86 3.39 -6.85
C ARG A 92 -2.87 3.82 -5.79
N LEU A 93 -4.15 3.54 -6.01
CA LEU A 93 -5.19 3.89 -5.05
C LEU A 93 -4.96 3.22 -3.68
N LEU A 94 -4.56 1.95 -3.67
CA LEU A 94 -4.24 1.20 -2.46
C LEU A 94 -3.09 1.87 -1.68
N ILE A 95 -1.96 2.12 -2.33
CA ILE A 95 -0.79 2.69 -1.63
C ILE A 95 -1.05 4.13 -1.18
N GLU A 96 -1.72 4.96 -1.98
CA GLU A 96 -2.06 6.33 -1.59
C GLU A 96 -3.00 6.34 -0.38
N THR A 97 -3.99 5.44 -0.35
CA THR A 97 -4.88 5.28 0.81
C THR A 97 -4.08 4.92 2.05
N VAL A 98 -3.19 3.92 1.96
CA VAL A 98 -2.35 3.49 3.09
C VAL A 98 -1.43 4.61 3.55
N VAL A 99 -0.72 5.28 2.63
CA VAL A 99 0.25 6.34 2.96
C VAL A 99 -0.45 7.58 3.52
N PHE A 100 -1.60 7.98 2.97
CA PHE A 100 -2.35 9.12 3.53
C PHE A 100 -2.66 8.87 5.00
N TRP A 101 -3.28 7.73 5.31
CA TRP A 101 -3.66 7.43 6.68
C TRP A 101 -2.43 7.19 7.55
N ALA A 102 -1.50 6.31 7.18
CA ALA A 102 -0.37 5.98 8.05
C ALA A 102 0.67 7.11 8.20
N VAL A 103 0.70 8.07 7.27
CA VAL A 103 1.74 9.11 7.21
C VAL A 103 1.15 10.51 7.15
N HIS A 104 0.43 10.85 6.06
CA HIS A 104 0.15 12.25 5.76
C HIS A 104 -0.82 12.92 6.75
N ARG A 105 -1.81 12.20 7.26
CA ARG A 105 -2.82 12.73 8.19
C ARG A 105 -2.23 13.41 9.42
N HIS A 106 -1.05 12.98 9.86
CA HIS A 106 -0.38 13.51 11.06
C HIS A 106 0.17 14.94 10.89
N TRP A 107 0.19 15.44 9.65
CA TRP A 107 0.52 16.83 9.30
C TRP A 107 -0.63 17.50 8.54
N ASP A 108 -1.85 16.99 8.69
CA ASP A 108 -3.05 17.66 8.20
C ASP A 108 -3.27 18.93 9.05
N PRO A 109 -3.42 20.12 8.44
CA PRO A 109 -3.76 21.35 9.17
C PRO A 109 -5.07 21.27 9.96
N HIS A 110 -5.98 20.34 9.60
CA HIS A 110 -7.26 20.15 10.27
C HIS A 110 -7.56 18.66 10.48
N PRO A 111 -6.83 17.99 11.40
CA PRO A 111 -6.92 16.55 11.53
C PRO A 111 -8.23 16.12 12.21
N GLN A 112 -8.90 15.12 11.65
CA GLN A 112 -9.93 14.41 12.40
C GLN A 112 -9.31 13.65 13.60
N PRO A 113 -9.94 13.67 14.80
CA PRO A 113 -9.47 12.88 15.93
C PRO A 113 -9.78 11.41 15.70
N VAL A 114 -8.76 10.64 15.26
CA VAL A 114 -8.88 9.21 14.98
C VAL A 114 -7.69 8.48 15.59
N ASP A 115 -7.98 7.45 16.38
CA ASP A 115 -6.97 6.56 16.96
C ASP A 115 -6.19 5.79 15.87
N ASP A 116 -4.90 5.54 16.11
CA ASP A 116 -4.02 4.90 15.13
C ASP A 116 -4.48 3.47 14.78
N CYS A 117 -5.00 2.71 15.77
CA CYS A 117 -5.53 1.37 15.55
C CYS A 117 -6.83 1.41 14.74
N VAL A 118 -7.74 2.33 15.09
CA VAL A 118 -9.00 2.53 14.35
C VAL A 118 -8.71 2.84 12.89
N ALA A 119 -7.81 3.80 12.62
CA ALA A 119 -7.48 4.16 11.25
C ALA A 119 -6.84 3.01 10.46
N LYS A 120 -5.96 2.21 11.08
CA LYS A 120 -5.39 1.03 10.44
C LYS A 120 -6.47 0.02 10.07
N GLU A 121 -7.35 -0.31 11.01
CA GLU A 121 -8.39 -1.31 10.79
C GLU A 121 -9.38 -0.85 9.72
N THR A 122 -9.79 0.42 9.73
CA THR A 122 -10.65 0.99 8.71
C THR A 122 -10.02 0.89 7.31
N VAL A 123 -8.75 1.25 7.16
CA VAL A 123 -8.04 1.20 5.86
C VAL A 123 -7.91 -0.23 5.36
N VAL A 124 -7.48 -1.15 6.23
CA VAL A 124 -7.32 -2.57 5.89
C VAL A 124 -8.66 -3.14 5.44
N ARG A 125 -9.72 -2.97 6.25
CA ARG A 125 -11.06 -3.48 5.94
C ARG A 125 -11.60 -2.89 4.64
N PHE A 126 -11.42 -1.59 4.41
CA PHE A 126 -11.87 -0.92 3.20
C PHE A 126 -11.21 -1.50 1.95
N ILE A 127 -9.88 -1.62 1.94
CA ILE A 127 -9.11 -2.15 0.80
C ILE A 127 -9.44 -3.62 0.57
N VAL A 128 -9.43 -4.44 1.63
CA VAL A 128 -9.71 -5.88 1.51
C VAL A 128 -11.12 -6.11 1.00
N SER A 129 -12.12 -5.41 1.51
CA SER A 129 -13.52 -5.56 1.05
C SER A 129 -13.71 -5.10 -0.39
N ALA A 130 -12.98 -4.08 -0.83
CA ALA A 130 -13.05 -3.58 -2.20
C ALA A 130 -12.42 -4.52 -3.23
N LEU A 131 -11.41 -5.31 -2.85
CA LEU A 131 -10.60 -6.09 -3.78
C LEU A 131 -10.79 -7.60 -3.66
N ALA A 132 -11.04 -8.11 -2.45
CA ALA A 132 -11.29 -9.53 -2.22
C ALA A 132 -12.71 -9.92 -2.63
N LYS A 133 -12.87 -11.18 -3.02
CA LYS A 133 -14.19 -11.80 -3.18
C LYS A 133 -14.79 -12.13 -1.81
N GLU A 134 -16.11 -12.28 -1.78
CA GLU A 134 -16.83 -12.88 -0.65
C GLU A 134 -16.55 -14.38 -0.57
#